data_AF-A0A961I3K8-F1
#
_entry.id   AF-A0A961I3K8-F1
#
_cell.length_a   1.000
_cell.length_b   1.000
_cell.length_c   1.000
_cell.angle_alpha   90.00
_cell.angle_beta   90.00
_cell.angle_gamma   90.00
#
_symmetry.space_group_name_H-M   'P 1'
#
loop_
_entity.id
_entity.type
_entity.pdbx_description
1 polymer ?
#
loop_
_entity_poly.entity_id
_entity_poly.type
_entity_poly.pdbx_seq_one_letter_code
_entity_poly.pdbx_strand_id
1 'polypeptide(L)'
;MRTELFQPFSVGGYASAEGTSEYFRRLQSTYGDWLLESWFRHIPSIDCLASRLGFGSYRVKRTHRQHFDALREALISGTNVIDTAAHFTDGESESLIGDVLSELFKANRIKREEIILISKCGYIQGSALAEYGGNPPAFPGAVQVYPDLVYSLDPDFIVREVENSRRRLGVDTIDV
;
A
#
# COMPACT_ATOMS: atom_id res chain seq x y z
N MET A 1 -0.12 -16.09 -33.10
CA MET A 1 0.42 -16.29 -31.74
C MET A 1 -0.22 -15.21 -30.87
N ARG A 2 -1.25 -15.54 -30.08
CA ARG A 2 -1.84 -14.58 -29.13
C ARG A 2 -0.81 -14.42 -28.02
N THR A 3 -0.26 -13.21 -27.88
CA THR A 3 0.46 -12.81 -26.68
C THR A 3 -0.46 -13.05 -25.50
N GLU A 4 -0.13 -14.03 -24.67
CA GLU A 4 -0.71 -14.17 -23.34
C GLU A 4 -0.49 -12.82 -22.64
N LEU A 5 -1.56 -12.09 -22.41
CA LEU A 5 -1.53 -10.91 -21.57
C LEU A 5 -1.04 -11.39 -20.22
N PHE A 6 0.19 -11.03 -19.84
CA PHE A 6 0.70 -11.18 -18.50
C PHE A 6 -0.38 -10.66 -17.55
N GLN A 7 -1.09 -11.54 -16.84
CA GLN A 7 -1.92 -11.08 -15.74
C GLN A 7 -0.94 -10.69 -14.64
N PRO A 8 -0.86 -9.40 -14.28
CA PRO A 8 -0.01 -9.01 -13.17
C PRO A 8 -0.48 -9.78 -11.93
N PHE A 9 0.49 -10.28 -11.17
CA PHE A 9 0.23 -10.94 -9.90
C PHE A 9 -0.63 -10.00 -9.04
N SER A 10 -1.87 -10.42 -8.75
CA SER A 10 -2.78 -9.74 -7.83
C SER A 10 -3.18 -10.71 -6.75
N VAL A 11 -3.13 -10.27 -5.49
CA VAL A 11 -3.53 -11.06 -4.34
C VAL A 11 -4.89 -10.61 -3.85
N GLY A 12 -5.83 -11.57 -3.79
CA GLY A 12 -7.14 -11.38 -3.20
C GLY A 12 -7.12 -11.28 -1.67
N GLY A 13 -8.25 -10.91 -1.08
CA GLY A 13 -8.39 -10.74 0.37
C GLY A 13 -8.17 -9.30 0.84
N TYR A 14 -8.33 -9.08 2.14
CA TYR A 14 -8.19 -7.80 2.84
C TYR A 14 -7.79 -8.07 4.30
N ALA A 15 -7.30 -7.07 5.03
CA ALA A 15 -6.93 -7.24 6.43
C ALA A 15 -8.13 -7.75 7.26
N SER A 16 -7.94 -8.78 8.10
CA SER A 16 -9.02 -9.30 8.94
C SER A 16 -8.65 -9.41 10.42
N ALA A 17 -9.65 -9.48 11.28
CA ALA A 17 -9.49 -9.72 12.70
C ALA A 17 -8.68 -11.00 12.96
N GLU A 18 -9.01 -12.09 12.26
CA GLU A 18 -8.34 -13.38 12.39
C GLU A 18 -6.90 -13.31 11.88
N GLY A 19 -6.69 -12.73 10.70
CA GLY A 19 -5.37 -12.63 10.08
C GLY A 19 -4.42 -11.78 10.91
N THR A 20 -4.82 -10.57 11.28
CA THR A 20 -3.99 -9.70 12.13
C THR A 20 -3.73 -10.31 13.52
N SER A 21 -4.65 -11.09 14.08
CA SER A 21 -4.43 -11.84 15.31
C SER A 21 -3.43 -13.00 15.13
N GLU A 22 -3.49 -13.73 14.01
CA GLU A 22 -2.53 -14.79 13.68
C GLU A 22 -1.11 -14.22 13.50
N TYR A 23 -0.99 -13.06 12.86
CA TYR A 23 0.27 -12.35 12.65
C TYR A 23 1.02 -12.12 13.97
N PHE A 24 0.36 -11.50 14.97
CA PHE A 24 1.01 -11.24 16.26
C PHE A 24 1.22 -12.50 17.10
N ARG A 25 0.34 -13.51 17.00
CA ARG A 25 0.55 -14.82 17.66
C ARG A 25 1.80 -15.53 17.12
N ARG A 26 2.03 -15.49 15.80
CA ARG A 26 3.24 -16.04 15.17
C ARG A 26 4.50 -15.31 15.61
N LEU A 27 4.42 -13.99 15.79
CA LEU A 27 5.56 -13.23 16.31
C LEU A 27 5.84 -13.63 17.76
N GLN A 28 4.84 -13.76 18.62
CA GLN A 28 5.03 -14.20 20.01
C GLN A 28 5.61 -15.63 20.15
N SER A 29 5.46 -16.50 19.15
CA SER A 29 6.14 -17.81 19.19
C SER A 29 7.61 -17.71 18.78
N THR A 30 7.94 -16.80 17.85
CA THR A 30 9.32 -16.51 17.42
C THR A 30 10.09 -15.78 18.51
N TYR A 31 9.35 -14.89 19.16
CA TYR A 31 9.83 -13.93 20.07
C TYR A 31 9.09 -14.31 21.39
N GLY A 32 9.72 -15.00 22.36
CA GLY A 32 9.03 -15.50 23.56
C GLY A 32 8.86 -14.51 24.74
N ASP A 33 9.73 -13.50 24.86
CA ASP A 33 9.90 -12.75 26.11
C ASP A 33 9.10 -11.43 26.21
N TRP A 34 8.45 -10.96 25.14
CA TRP A 34 7.67 -9.71 25.17
C TRP A 34 6.18 -9.95 25.42
N LEU A 35 5.57 -8.91 25.99
CA LEU A 35 4.15 -8.79 26.24
C LEU A 35 3.41 -8.53 24.92
N LEU A 36 2.62 -9.50 24.47
CA LEU A 36 1.87 -9.45 23.20
C LEU A 36 1.08 -8.13 22.99
N GLU A 37 0.37 -7.70 24.02
CA GLU A 37 -0.47 -6.49 23.98
C GLU A 37 0.32 -5.18 23.82
N SER A 38 1.63 -5.22 24.04
CA SER A 38 2.49 -4.03 23.86
C SER A 38 2.77 -3.71 22.39
N TRP A 39 2.49 -4.63 21.46
CA TRP A 39 2.87 -4.51 20.04
C TRP A 39 1.79 -3.90 19.16
N PHE A 40 0.53 -4.00 19.55
CA PHE A 40 -0.58 -3.57 18.71
C PHE A 40 -1.66 -2.78 19.46
N ARG A 41 -2.56 -2.21 18.68
CA ARG A 41 -3.84 -1.64 19.11
C ARG A 41 -4.95 -2.27 18.27
N HIS A 42 -6.10 -2.50 18.88
CA HIS A 42 -7.31 -2.80 18.12
C HIS A 42 -7.83 -1.50 17.50
N ILE A 43 -8.17 -1.54 16.21
CA ILE A 43 -8.76 -0.43 15.46
C ILE A 43 -10.23 -0.78 15.19
N PRO A 44 -11.19 -0.21 15.95
CA PRO A 44 -12.59 -0.64 15.88
C PRO A 44 -13.26 -0.44 14.52
N SER A 45 -12.86 0.56 13.73
CA SER A 45 -13.49 0.88 12.45
C SER A 45 -13.23 -0.15 11.34
N ILE A 46 -12.16 -0.93 11.46
CA ILE A 46 -11.78 -2.00 10.52
C ILE A 46 -11.65 -3.37 11.21
N ASP A 47 -12.00 -3.44 12.49
CA ASP A 47 -11.91 -4.63 13.36
C ASP A 47 -10.58 -5.41 13.24
N CYS A 48 -9.45 -4.70 13.20
CA CYS A 48 -8.14 -5.30 13.02
C CYS A 48 -7.19 -4.93 14.16
N LEU A 49 -6.18 -5.77 14.38
CA LEU A 49 -5.03 -5.43 15.22
C LEU A 49 -3.98 -4.74 14.36
N ALA A 50 -3.70 -3.47 14.66
CA ALA A 50 -2.69 -2.65 14.01
C ALA A 50 -1.45 -2.57 14.89
N SER A 51 -0.27 -2.81 14.31
CA SER A 51 0.99 -2.57 14.98
C SER A 51 1.09 -1.11 15.44
N ARG A 52 1.68 -0.89 16.61
CA ARG A 52 1.84 0.46 17.17
C ARG A 52 2.79 1.34 16.36
N LEU A 53 3.68 0.70 15.60
CA LEU A 53 4.52 1.33 14.60
C LEU A 53 3.94 0.98 13.23
N GLY A 54 3.93 1.94 12.32
CA GLY A 54 3.58 1.74 10.92
C GLY A 54 4.77 2.07 10.03
N PHE A 55 4.77 1.54 8.81
CA PHE A 55 5.76 1.88 7.80
C PHE A 55 5.24 2.99 6.88
N GLY A 56 5.72 4.21 7.09
CA GLY A 56 5.40 5.36 6.27
C GLY A 56 6.29 5.45 5.03
N SER A 57 5.69 5.48 3.84
CA SER A 57 6.41 5.30 2.58
C SER A 57 6.56 6.56 1.71
N TYR A 58 6.33 7.75 2.27
CA TYR A 58 6.39 9.03 1.53
C TYR A 58 7.69 9.26 0.74
N ARG A 59 8.83 8.82 1.28
CA ARG A 59 10.17 8.97 0.65
C ARG A 59 10.75 7.67 0.09
N VAL A 60 9.92 6.63 0.02
CA VAL A 60 10.34 5.31 -0.44
C VAL A 60 10.29 5.26 -1.96
N LYS A 61 11.35 4.71 -2.56
CA LYS A 61 11.54 4.58 -4.01
C LYS A 61 11.90 3.16 -4.38
N ARG A 62 11.26 2.63 -5.42
CA ARG A 62 11.47 1.27 -5.97
C ARG A 62 12.92 0.99 -6.36
N THR A 63 13.61 2.02 -6.87
CA THR A 63 15.01 1.94 -7.30
C THR A 63 16.02 1.74 -6.16
N HIS A 64 15.62 1.96 -4.90
CA HIS A 64 16.54 1.90 -3.76
C HIS A 64 16.37 0.59 -3.01
N ARG A 65 17.33 -0.32 -3.17
CA ARG A 65 17.29 -1.66 -2.54
C ARG A 65 17.14 -1.60 -1.01
N GLN A 66 17.74 -0.62 -0.36
CA GLN A 66 17.63 -0.44 1.09
C GLN A 66 16.18 -0.21 1.54
N HIS A 67 15.35 0.46 0.73
CA HIS A 67 13.94 0.64 1.06
C HIS A 67 13.16 -0.67 0.98
N PHE A 68 13.49 -1.51 -0.01
CA PHE A 68 12.91 -2.85 -0.14
C PHE A 68 13.26 -3.68 1.09
N ASP A 69 14.55 -3.74 1.44
CA ASP A 69 15.02 -4.53 2.58
C ASP A 69 14.44 -4.02 3.91
N ALA A 70 14.29 -2.70 4.07
CA ALA A 70 13.69 -2.09 5.25
C ALA A 70 12.20 -2.41 5.40
N LEU A 71 11.39 -2.30 4.33
CA LEU A 71 9.97 -2.67 4.37
C LEU A 71 9.82 -4.18 4.61
N ARG A 72 10.60 -5.00 3.91
CA ARG A 72 10.60 -6.46 4.07
C ARG A 72 10.86 -6.84 5.52
N GLU A 73 11.88 -6.24 6.15
CA GLU A 73 12.23 -6.51 7.54
C GLU A 73 11.15 -6.02 8.50
N ALA A 74 10.62 -4.82 8.30
CA ALA A 74 9.52 -4.30 9.11
C ALA A 74 8.31 -5.25 9.12
N LEU A 75 7.92 -5.78 7.96
CA LEU A 75 6.77 -6.68 7.82
C LEU A 75 6.97 -8.05 8.47
N ILE A 76 8.19 -8.58 8.51
CA ILE A 76 8.44 -9.88 9.17
C ILE A 76 8.79 -9.74 10.66
N SER A 77 9.01 -8.51 11.13
CA SER A 77 9.44 -8.20 12.50
C SER A 77 8.41 -7.36 13.27
N GLY A 78 7.14 -7.37 12.89
CA GLY A 78 6.03 -6.88 13.72
C GLY A 78 5.39 -5.56 13.33
N THR A 79 5.66 -5.05 12.13
CA THR A 79 4.97 -3.88 11.57
C THR A 79 4.01 -4.33 10.47
N ASN A 80 2.71 -4.37 10.76
CA ASN A 80 1.69 -4.79 9.79
C ASN A 80 0.87 -3.64 9.18
N VAL A 81 1.17 -2.39 9.53
CA VAL A 81 0.54 -1.21 8.95
C VAL A 81 1.47 -0.56 7.93
N ILE A 82 1.00 -0.39 6.70
CA ILE A 82 1.73 0.29 5.62
C ILE A 82 0.94 1.53 5.21
N ASP A 83 1.59 2.69 5.20
CA ASP A 83 1.02 3.96 4.76
C ASP A 83 1.67 4.41 3.45
N THR A 84 0.87 4.56 2.39
CA THR A 84 1.30 5.03 1.08
C THR A 84 0.29 5.99 0.44
N ALA A 85 0.57 6.39 -0.80
CA ALA A 85 -0.32 7.14 -1.66
C ALA A 85 0.13 7.02 -3.13
N ALA A 86 -0.81 7.18 -4.06
CA ALA A 86 -0.55 7.11 -5.50
C ALA A 86 0.56 8.06 -5.98
N HIS A 87 0.61 9.26 -5.39
CA HIS A 87 1.54 10.33 -5.78
C HIS A 87 2.90 10.26 -5.08
N PHE A 88 3.09 9.35 -4.10
CA PHE A 88 4.36 9.23 -3.38
C PHE A 88 5.43 8.73 -4.33
N THR A 89 6.45 9.57 -4.56
CA THR A 89 7.54 9.30 -5.50
C THR A 89 7.04 8.86 -6.88
N ASP A 90 5.97 9.49 -7.37
CA ASP A 90 5.38 9.20 -8.68
C ASP A 90 4.93 7.73 -8.85
N GLY A 91 4.39 7.14 -7.78
CA GLY A 91 3.90 5.75 -7.76
C GLY A 91 5.00 4.70 -7.51
N GLU A 92 6.27 5.09 -7.40
CA GLU A 92 7.36 4.15 -7.08
C GLU A 92 7.20 3.52 -5.70
N SER A 93 6.63 4.24 -4.73
CA SER A 93 6.40 3.72 -3.38
C SER A 93 5.44 2.52 -3.40
N GLU A 94 4.28 2.66 -4.04
CA GLU A 94 3.29 1.58 -4.20
C GLU A 94 3.88 0.38 -4.95
N SER A 95 4.66 0.65 -6.00
CA SER A 95 5.30 -0.41 -6.78
C SER A 95 6.33 -1.20 -5.95
N LEU A 96 7.12 -0.52 -5.09
CA LEU A 96 8.04 -1.18 -4.17
C LEU A 96 7.29 -2.02 -3.14
N ILE A 97 6.21 -1.49 -2.57
CA ILE A 97 5.36 -2.22 -1.62
C ILE A 97 4.83 -3.49 -2.30
N GLY A 98 4.34 -3.40 -3.53
CA GLY A 98 3.88 -4.55 -4.30
C GLY A 98 4.95 -5.60 -4.54
N ASP A 99 6.18 -5.18 -4.86
CA ASP A 99 7.31 -6.11 -5.01
C ASP A 99 7.61 -6.86 -3.69
N VAL A 100 7.66 -6.15 -2.55
CA VAL A 100 7.92 -6.74 -1.23
C VAL A 100 6.80 -7.69 -0.80
N LEU A 101 5.54 -7.27 -0.96
CA LEU A 101 4.39 -8.11 -0.65
C LEU A 101 4.39 -9.38 -1.51
N SER A 102 4.65 -9.25 -2.81
CA SER A 102 4.74 -10.42 -3.71
C SER A 102 5.83 -11.40 -3.27
N GLU A 103 7.02 -10.92 -2.88
CA GLU A 103 8.08 -11.77 -2.34
C GLU A 103 7.60 -12.52 -1.09
N LEU A 104 7.08 -11.79 -0.10
CA LEU A 104 6.75 -12.36 1.20
C LEU A 104 5.54 -13.30 1.14
N PHE A 105 4.54 -13.03 0.29
CA PHE A 105 3.40 -13.92 0.05
C PHE A 105 3.86 -15.21 -0.64
N LYS A 106 4.69 -15.12 -1.68
CA LYS A 106 5.23 -16.31 -2.37
C LYS A 106 6.09 -17.17 -1.44
N ALA A 107 6.81 -16.54 -0.52
CA ALA A 107 7.61 -17.22 0.51
C ALA A 107 6.78 -17.67 1.72
N ASN A 108 5.46 -17.45 1.74
CA ASN A 108 4.55 -17.75 2.84
C ASN A 108 5.04 -17.20 4.21
N ARG A 109 5.64 -16.01 4.19
CA ARG A 109 6.18 -15.33 5.39
C ARG A 109 5.13 -14.44 6.07
N ILE A 110 4.20 -13.93 5.27
CA ILE A 110 3.00 -13.19 5.69
C ILE A 110 1.85 -13.58 4.75
N LYS A 111 0.61 -13.21 5.10
CA LYS A 111 -0.59 -13.38 4.27
C LYS A 111 -1.29 -12.03 4.06
N ARG A 112 -2.16 -11.91 3.05
CA ARG A 112 -2.84 -10.62 2.75
C ARG A 112 -3.70 -10.16 3.92
N GLU A 113 -4.33 -11.10 4.62
CA GLU A 113 -5.23 -10.87 5.75
C GLU A 113 -4.51 -10.34 7.00
N GLU A 114 -3.18 -10.39 7.01
CA GLU A 114 -2.34 -9.98 8.13
C GLU A 114 -1.91 -8.50 8.05
N ILE A 115 -2.01 -7.89 6.87
CA ILE A 115 -1.43 -6.58 6.57
C ILE A 115 -2.53 -5.54 6.36
N ILE A 116 -2.44 -4.42 7.07
CA ILE A 116 -3.30 -3.25 6.91
C ILE A 116 -2.60 -2.30 5.94
N LEU A 117 -3.20 -2.11 4.77
CA LEU A 117 -2.66 -1.32 3.67
C LEU A 117 -3.50 -0.07 3.44
N ILE A 118 -2.87 1.09 3.64
CA ILE A 118 -3.48 2.41 3.53
C ILE A 118 -2.93 3.08 2.27
N SER A 119 -3.80 3.55 1.38
CA SER A 119 -3.38 4.42 0.26
C SER A 119 -4.25 5.67 0.18
N LYS A 120 -3.79 6.65 -0.59
CA LYS A 120 -4.42 7.97 -0.73
C LYS A 120 -4.37 8.39 -2.19
N CYS A 121 -5.43 9.01 -2.66
CA CYS A 121 -5.53 9.64 -3.96
C CYS A 121 -5.92 11.11 -3.81
N GLY A 122 -6.00 11.83 -4.92
CA GLY A 122 -6.47 13.22 -4.95
C GLY A 122 -5.50 14.19 -5.63
N TYR A 123 -4.20 13.91 -5.61
CA TYR A 123 -3.20 14.72 -6.30
C TYR A 123 -2.92 14.22 -7.71
N ILE A 124 -2.93 15.15 -8.66
CA ILE A 124 -2.55 14.96 -10.05
C ILE A 124 -1.28 15.78 -10.29
N GLN A 125 -0.16 15.08 -10.44
CA GLN A 125 1.18 15.65 -10.63
C GLN A 125 2.05 14.62 -11.36
N GLY A 126 3.26 15.03 -11.77
CA GLY A 126 4.24 14.10 -12.32
C GLY A 126 3.70 13.30 -13.51
N SER A 127 3.89 11.98 -13.48
CA SER A 127 3.40 11.07 -14.52
C SER A 127 1.89 11.13 -14.72
N ALA A 128 1.11 11.25 -13.64
CA ALA A 128 -0.35 11.35 -13.71
C ALA A 128 -0.82 12.64 -14.42
N LEU A 129 -0.10 13.74 -14.26
CA LEU A 129 -0.37 14.98 -15.01
C LEU A 129 0.10 14.87 -16.48
N ALA A 130 1.21 14.16 -16.72
CA ALA A 130 1.71 13.92 -18.06
C ALA A 130 0.74 13.10 -18.93
N GLU A 131 -0.07 12.22 -18.33
CA GLU A 131 -1.18 11.52 -19.03
C GLU A 131 -2.20 12.48 -19.65
N TYR A 132 -2.29 13.72 -19.14
CA TYR A 132 -3.14 14.79 -19.66
C TYR A 132 -2.38 15.79 -20.53
N GLY A 133 -1.25 15.37 -21.11
CA GLY A 133 -0.40 16.22 -21.94
C GLY A 133 0.23 17.38 -21.17
N GLY A 134 0.39 17.23 -19.84
CA GLY A 134 0.93 18.26 -18.96
C GLY A 134 -0.05 19.37 -18.61
N ASN A 135 -1.32 19.27 -19.06
CA ASN A 135 -2.36 20.22 -18.71
C ASN A 135 -3.23 19.67 -17.59
N PRO A 136 -3.69 20.53 -16.66
CA PRO A 136 -4.67 20.15 -15.65
C PRO A 136 -5.91 19.51 -16.29
N PRO A 137 -6.29 18.28 -15.90
CA PRO A 137 -7.52 17.68 -16.40
C PRO A 137 -8.74 18.50 -15.95
N ALA A 138 -9.72 18.63 -16.85
CA ALA A 138 -10.97 19.35 -16.60
C ALA A 138 -11.97 18.51 -15.78
N PHE A 139 -11.53 18.01 -14.62
CA PHE A 139 -12.45 17.39 -13.66
C PHE A 139 -13.28 18.46 -12.96
N PRO A 140 -14.62 18.28 -12.86
CA PRO A 140 -15.47 19.15 -12.05
C PRO A 140 -14.91 19.35 -10.63
N GLY A 141 -14.72 20.61 -10.25
CA GLY A 141 -14.23 20.96 -8.90
C GLY A 141 -12.75 20.71 -8.66
N ALA A 142 -11.96 20.35 -9.69
CA ALA A 142 -10.51 20.31 -9.57
C ALA A 142 -9.93 21.69 -9.24
N VAL A 143 -8.95 21.70 -8.35
CA VAL A 143 -8.30 22.92 -7.86
C VAL A 143 -6.84 22.89 -8.25
N GLN A 144 -6.38 23.92 -8.97
CA GLN A 144 -4.96 24.14 -9.20
C GLN A 144 -4.31 24.57 -7.88
N VAL A 145 -3.33 23.80 -7.39
CA VAL A 145 -2.60 24.11 -6.15
C VAL A 145 -1.28 24.82 -6.48
N TYR A 146 -0.51 24.26 -7.43
CA TYR A 146 0.72 24.83 -8.01
C TYR A 146 0.73 24.58 -9.51
N PRO A 147 1.58 25.24 -10.33
CA PRO A 147 1.57 25.02 -11.78
C PRO A 147 1.64 23.56 -12.24
N ASP A 148 2.32 22.71 -11.47
CA ASP A 148 2.52 21.27 -11.71
C ASP A 148 1.74 20.36 -10.74
N LEU A 149 0.84 20.93 -9.94
CA LEU A 149 0.00 20.21 -8.97
C LEU A 149 -1.46 20.62 -9.04
N VAL A 150 -2.31 19.65 -9.35
CA VAL A 150 -3.77 19.78 -9.31
C VAL A 150 -4.30 18.85 -8.23
N TYR A 151 -5.35 19.26 -7.53
CA TYR A 151 -6.09 18.43 -6.59
C TYR A 151 -7.51 18.19 -7.10
N SER A 152 -7.97 16.94 -7.10
CA SER A 152 -9.31 16.57 -7.54
C SER A 152 -9.90 15.50 -6.63
N LEU A 153 -11.17 15.71 -6.24
CA LEU A 153 -12.01 14.70 -5.59
C LEU A 153 -13.12 14.20 -6.51
N ASP A 154 -12.95 14.41 -7.82
CA ASP A 154 -13.90 13.90 -8.80
C ASP A 154 -13.98 12.37 -8.72
N PRO A 155 -15.20 11.78 -8.69
CA PRO A 155 -15.36 10.33 -8.53
C PRO A 155 -14.65 9.52 -9.61
N ASP A 156 -14.64 9.97 -10.87
CA ASP A 156 -14.00 9.23 -11.96
C ASP A 156 -12.48 9.23 -11.80
N PHE A 157 -11.91 10.34 -11.31
CA PHE A 157 -10.50 10.42 -10.96
C PHE A 157 -10.15 9.48 -9.81
N ILE A 158 -10.94 9.49 -8.73
CA ILE A 158 -10.72 8.63 -7.55
C ILE A 158 -10.77 7.16 -7.94
N VAL A 159 -11.79 6.72 -8.68
CA VAL A 159 -11.91 5.33 -9.15
C VAL A 159 -10.67 4.91 -9.93
N ARG A 160 -10.25 5.75 -10.88
CA ARG A 160 -9.07 5.46 -11.71
C ARG A 160 -7.78 5.38 -10.88
N GLU A 161 -7.58 6.30 -9.93
CA GLU A 161 -6.38 6.27 -9.08
C GLU A 161 -6.37 5.04 -8.16
N VAL A 162 -7.51 4.66 -7.59
CA VAL A 162 -7.62 3.44 -6.78
C VAL A 162 -7.30 2.20 -7.60
N GLU A 163 -7.77 2.11 -8.84
CA GLU A 163 -7.40 1.01 -9.75
C GLU A 163 -5.90 0.98 -10.06
N ASN A 164 -5.31 2.14 -10.32
CA ASN A 164 -3.87 2.25 -10.58
C ASN A 164 -3.04 1.87 -9.35
N SER A 165 -3.45 2.31 -8.16
CA SER A 165 -2.84 1.92 -6.89
C SER A 165 -2.90 0.41 -6.68
N ARG A 166 -4.06 -0.21 -6.89
CA ARG A 166 -4.22 -1.68 -6.81
C ARG A 166 -3.29 -2.42 -7.77
N ARG A 167 -3.15 -1.93 -9.01
CA ARG A 167 -2.22 -2.51 -10.01
C ARG A 167 -0.76 -2.42 -9.55
N ARG A 168 -0.33 -1.28 -9.00
CA ARG A 168 1.05 -1.08 -8.51
C ARG A 168 1.33 -1.91 -7.26
N LEU A 169 0.37 -1.97 -6.33
CA LEU A 169 0.45 -2.73 -5.09
C LEU A 169 0.31 -4.24 -5.30
N GLY A 170 -0.27 -4.68 -6.43
CA GLY A 170 -0.51 -6.10 -6.71
C GLY A 170 -1.57 -6.72 -5.80
N VAL A 171 -2.64 -5.98 -5.49
CA VAL A 171 -3.73 -6.41 -4.59
C VAL A 171 -5.12 -6.10 -5.13
N ASP A 172 -6.09 -6.91 -4.73
CA ASP A 172 -7.49 -6.69 -5.10
C ASP A 172 -8.19 -5.65 -4.22
N THR A 173 -7.67 -5.38 -3.02
CA THR A 173 -8.27 -4.45 -2.07
C THR A 173 -7.22 -3.60 -1.36
N ILE A 174 -7.61 -2.37 -1.01
CA ILE A 174 -6.89 -1.45 -0.13
C ILE A 174 -7.81 -1.25 1.09
N ASP A 175 -7.25 -1.32 2.30
CA ASP A 175 -8.05 -1.40 3.53
C ASP A 175 -8.58 -0.03 3.98
N VAL A 176 -7.81 1.03 3.71
CA VAL A 176 -8.11 2.43 4.05
C VAL A 176 -7.71 3.38 2.92
#